data_AF-A0AAW1TP94-F1
#
_entry.id   AF-A0AAW1TP94-F1
#
_cell.length_a   1.000
_cell.length_b   1.000
_cell.length_c   1.000
_cell.angle_alpha   90.00
_cell.angle_beta   90.00
_cell.angle_gamma   90.00
#
_symmetry.space_group_name_H-M   'P 1'
#
loop_
_entity.id
_entity.type
_entity.pdbx_description
1 polymer ?
#
loop_
_entity_poly.entity_id
_entity_poly.type
_entity_poly.pdbx_seq_one_letter_code
_entity_poly.pdbx_strand_id
1 'polypeptide(L)'
;MTSKLNDYLFMATFLALSHDWDYEHQDKWPEVHCKKSIAQSPIDLCPNDMVPIKEPPILCQNWNKIYELSMVNNGHTIVLTLPSNQSLSFSEGGLPGIYKLVQFHFHWGSEHTLNGKRKALEAHFVGFNNKFKSIEEALDFTNGVAVLGVCTKLLTLVTTIYFRQ
;
A
#
# COMPACT_ATOMS: atom_id res chain seq x y z
N MET A 1 22.33 -3.45 -18.13
CA MET A 1 22.75 -3.42 -16.70
C MET A 1 22.35 -2.09 -16.10
N THR A 2 21.16 -1.99 -15.50
CA THR A 2 20.79 -0.99 -14.48
C THR A 2 19.46 -1.42 -13.86
N SER A 3 19.50 -2.33 -12.89
CA SER A 3 18.36 -2.65 -12.03
C SER A 3 18.73 -2.23 -10.60
N LYS A 4 18.27 -1.05 -10.18
CA LYS A 4 18.19 -0.68 -8.77
C LYS A 4 16.77 -0.15 -8.52
N LEU A 5 15.84 -1.08 -8.35
CA LEU A 5 14.62 -0.85 -7.61
C LEU A 5 14.85 -1.49 -6.25
N ASN A 6 15.12 -0.65 -5.26
CA ASN A 6 15.16 -1.06 -3.86
C ASN A 6 13.71 -1.06 -3.39
N ASP A 7 13.02 -2.17 -3.60
CA ASP A 7 11.64 -2.36 -3.16
C ASP A 7 11.68 -2.84 -1.71
N TYR A 8 11.27 -1.98 -0.78
CA TYR A 8 11.08 -2.32 0.63
C TYR A 8 9.58 -2.53 0.87
N LEU A 9 9.21 -3.72 1.30
CA LEU A 9 7.85 -4.12 1.63
C LEU A 9 7.59 -3.95 3.13
N PHE A 10 6.52 -3.25 3.50
CA PHE A 10 6.03 -3.16 4.88
C PHE A 10 4.58 -3.64 4.96
N MET A 11 4.29 -4.58 5.86
CA MET A 11 2.97 -5.15 6.10
C MET A 11 2.33 -4.49 7.32
N ALA A 12 1.16 -3.86 7.17
CA ALA A 12 0.31 -3.51 8.31
C ALA A 12 -1.18 -3.63 7.98
N THR A 13 -1.92 -4.27 8.90
CA THR A 13 -3.38 -4.46 8.90
C THR A 13 -4.06 -3.35 9.70
N PHE A 14 -5.09 -2.69 9.14
CA PHE A 14 -5.98 -1.80 9.88
C PHE A 14 -7.45 -2.04 9.51
N LEU A 15 -8.29 -2.20 10.55
CA LEU A 15 -9.75 -2.12 10.49
C LEU A 15 -10.17 -0.70 10.93
N ALA A 16 -10.90 0.03 10.10
CA ALA A 16 -11.55 1.27 10.50
C ALA A 16 -13.07 1.05 10.55
N LEU A 17 -13.65 1.12 11.75
CA LEU A 17 -15.10 1.24 11.93
C LEU A 17 -15.49 2.72 12.01
N SER A 18 -16.61 3.02 11.35
CA SER A 18 -17.26 4.32 11.14
C SER A 18 -17.46 5.16 12.42
N HIS A 19 -16.65 6.22 12.54
CA HIS A 19 -16.96 7.56 13.06
C HIS A 19 -16.01 8.54 12.34
N ASP A 20 -16.46 9.76 12.04
CA ASP A 20 -15.74 10.75 11.21
C ASP A 20 -14.27 10.92 11.64
N TRP A 21 -13.35 10.40 10.82
CA TRP A 21 -11.92 10.64 10.95
C TRP A 21 -11.45 11.47 9.76
N ASP A 22 -10.51 12.37 10.01
CA ASP A 22 -9.96 13.26 8.99
C ASP A 22 -8.43 13.34 9.10
N TYR A 23 -7.78 13.87 8.05
CA TYR A 23 -6.34 14.06 8.02
C TYR A 23 -5.84 15.30 8.77
N GLU A 24 -6.74 16.19 9.23
CA GLU A 24 -6.40 17.41 9.97
C GLU A 24 -6.18 17.11 11.46
N HIS A 25 -6.79 16.05 11.99
CA HIS A 25 -6.79 15.67 13.41
C HIS A 25 -6.27 14.25 13.64
N GLN A 26 -5.16 13.89 13.00
CA GLN A 26 -4.55 12.57 13.12
C GLN A 26 -4.11 12.24 14.56
N ASP A 27 -3.83 13.26 15.36
CA ASP A 27 -3.48 13.16 16.78
C ASP A 27 -4.60 12.52 17.63
N LYS A 28 -5.85 12.58 17.16
CA LYS A 28 -7.01 12.00 17.86
C LYS A 28 -7.27 10.54 17.50
N TRP A 29 -6.69 10.02 16.41
CA TRP A 29 -6.93 8.66 15.94
C TRP A 29 -6.58 7.56 16.96
N PRO A 30 -5.51 7.67 17.78
CA PRO A 30 -5.18 6.64 18.77
C PRO A 30 -6.27 6.43 19.82
N GLU A 31 -6.98 7.49 20.21
CA GLU A 31 -8.04 7.40 21.23
C GLU A 31 -9.28 6.66 20.70
N VAL A 32 -9.53 6.77 19.40
CA VAL A 32 -10.77 6.29 18.75
C VAL A 32 -10.58 4.95 18.04
N HIS A 33 -9.44 4.73 17.38
CA HIS A 33 -9.25 3.63 16.42
C HIS A 33 -8.09 2.69 16.76
N CYS A 34 -7.06 3.18 17.45
CA CYS A 34 -5.84 2.40 17.69
C CYS A 34 -5.59 2.21 19.19
N LYS A 35 -6.24 1.20 19.79
CA LYS A 35 -5.93 0.77 21.17
C LYS A 35 -4.45 0.35 21.25
N LYS A 36 -3.57 1.25 21.71
CA LYS A 36 -2.14 1.02 22.05
C LYS A 36 -1.49 -0.16 21.32
N SER A 37 -1.52 -0.16 19.98
CA SER A 37 -0.87 -1.20 19.19
C SER A 37 0.63 -0.94 19.18
N ILE A 38 1.43 -1.99 19.39
CA ILE A 38 2.90 -1.92 19.37
C ILE A 38 3.49 -2.01 17.96
N ALA A 39 2.65 -2.21 16.94
CA ALA A 39 3.07 -2.42 15.55
C ALA A 39 2.23 -1.53 14.60
N GLN A 40 2.33 -0.22 14.79
CA GLN A 40 1.66 0.77 13.93
C GLN A 40 2.49 1.11 12.69
N SER A 41 1.80 1.53 11.65
CA SER A 41 2.36 2.13 10.44
C SER A 41 1.75 3.52 10.23
N PRO A 42 2.39 4.39 9.43
CA PRO A 42 3.69 4.21 8.76
C PRO A 42 4.89 4.25 9.72
N ILE A 43 6.08 3.91 9.22
CA ILE A 43 7.38 4.06 9.92
C ILE A 43 8.40 4.84 9.09
N ASP A 44 9.48 5.30 9.75
CA ASP A 44 10.67 5.78 9.02
C ASP A 44 11.56 4.60 8.61
N LEU A 45 11.89 4.56 7.33
CA LEU A 45 12.78 3.58 6.74
C LEU A 45 14.21 4.15 6.74
N CYS A 46 15.06 3.62 7.62
CA CYS A 46 16.46 3.99 7.75
C CYS A 46 17.36 2.86 7.23
N PRO A 47 17.94 2.94 6.01
CA PRO A 47 18.74 1.85 5.44
C PRO A 47 19.91 1.37 6.31
N ASN A 48 20.43 2.22 7.19
CA ASN A 48 21.50 1.87 8.12
C ASN A 48 21.02 0.98 9.29
N ASP A 49 19.73 1.02 9.61
CA ASP A 49 19.11 0.26 10.69
C ASP A 49 18.42 -1.02 10.17
N MET A 50 18.40 -1.21 8.85
CA MET A 50 17.77 -2.35 8.20
C MET A 50 18.66 -3.60 8.27
N VAL A 51 18.06 -4.72 8.63
CA VAL A 51 18.71 -6.03 8.56
C VAL A 51 18.44 -6.63 7.18
N PRO A 52 19.49 -6.98 6.40
CA PRO A 52 19.29 -7.63 5.12
C PRO A 52 18.70 -9.02 5.33
N ILE A 53 17.58 -9.30 4.69
CA ILE A 53 16.98 -10.62 4.63
C ILE A 53 17.35 -11.30 3.31
N LYS A 54 17.52 -12.62 3.34
CA LYS A 54 17.79 -13.42 2.15
C LYS A 54 16.53 -14.12 1.70
N GLU A 55 15.60 -13.32 1.17
CA GLU A 55 14.34 -13.79 0.59
C GLU A 55 14.37 -13.67 -0.94
N PRO A 56 13.65 -14.52 -1.67
CA PRO A 56 13.41 -14.30 -3.09
C PRO A 56 12.66 -12.98 -3.31
N PRO A 57 12.78 -12.35 -4.48
CA PRO A 57 11.98 -11.17 -4.82
C PRO A 57 10.48 -11.45 -4.72
N ILE A 58 9.68 -10.39 -4.54
CA ILE A 58 8.22 -10.52 -4.60
C ILE A 58 7.82 -10.96 -6.00
N LEU A 59 7.02 -12.02 -6.06
CA LEU A 59 6.45 -12.53 -7.30
C LEU A 59 5.04 -11.97 -7.48
N CYS A 60 4.88 -11.09 -8.46
CA CYS A 60 3.59 -10.51 -8.84
C CYS A 60 2.95 -11.31 -9.99
N GLN A 61 1.90 -12.08 -9.70
CA GLN A 61 1.25 -12.95 -10.67
C GLN A 61 0.07 -12.26 -11.37
N ASN A 62 0.09 -12.29 -12.71
CA ASN A 62 -0.89 -11.66 -13.61
C ASN A 62 -0.85 -10.11 -13.68
N TRP A 63 0.19 -9.45 -13.16
CA TRP A 63 0.26 -7.97 -13.19
C TRP A 63 0.61 -7.39 -14.57
N ASN A 64 0.93 -8.23 -15.54
CA ASN A 64 1.36 -7.86 -16.89
C ASN A 64 0.21 -7.80 -17.92
N LYS A 65 -1.04 -7.71 -17.46
CA LYS A 65 -2.24 -7.66 -18.30
C LYS A 65 -2.99 -6.35 -18.08
N ILE A 66 -3.89 -6.03 -19.01
CA ILE A 66 -4.78 -4.88 -18.89
C ILE A 66 -6.04 -5.31 -18.14
N TYR A 67 -6.46 -4.51 -17.18
CA TYR A 67 -7.63 -4.74 -16.35
C TYR A 67 -8.54 -3.53 -16.38
N GLU A 68 -9.84 -3.77 -16.45
CA GLU A 68 -10.85 -2.75 -16.19
C GLU A 68 -11.05 -2.67 -14.68
N LEU A 69 -10.81 -1.49 -14.11
CA LEU A 69 -10.89 -1.22 -12.69
C LEU A 69 -12.01 -0.22 -12.43
N SER A 70 -12.73 -0.37 -11.33
CA SER A 70 -13.59 0.70 -10.84
C SER A 70 -12.74 1.69 -10.05
N MET A 71 -13.00 2.98 -10.24
CA MET A 71 -12.29 4.06 -9.55
C MET A 71 -13.29 4.91 -8.77
N VAL A 72 -13.03 5.10 -7.48
CA VAL A 72 -13.88 5.88 -6.59
C VAL A 72 -13.03 6.84 -5.77
N ASN A 73 -13.38 8.12 -5.79
CA ASN A 73 -12.90 9.07 -4.78
C ASN A 73 -13.81 8.96 -3.57
N ASN A 74 -13.27 8.51 -2.43
CA ASN A 74 -14.05 8.29 -1.21
C ASN A 74 -13.96 9.46 -0.20
N GLY A 75 -13.45 10.63 -0.64
CA GLY A 75 -13.21 11.79 0.23
C GLY A 75 -11.84 11.78 0.92
N HIS A 76 -11.16 10.63 0.99
CA HIS A 76 -9.85 10.49 1.62
C HIS A 76 -8.74 10.13 0.61
N THR A 77 -9.08 9.37 -0.43
CA THR A 77 -8.16 8.94 -1.48
C THR A 77 -8.94 8.55 -2.74
N ILE A 78 -8.20 8.25 -3.81
CA ILE A 78 -8.72 7.55 -4.97
C ILE A 78 -8.44 6.06 -4.77
N VAL A 79 -9.49 5.26 -4.68
CA VAL A 79 -9.43 3.81 -4.59
C VAL A 79 -9.72 3.20 -5.96
N LEU A 80 -8.85 2.29 -6.39
CA LEU A 80 -9.05 1.47 -7.58
C LEU A 80 -9.28 0.02 -7.16
N THR A 81 -10.41 -0.56 -7.58
CA THR A 81 -10.84 -1.89 -7.15
C THR A 81 -10.86 -2.86 -8.32
N LEU A 82 -10.36 -4.08 -8.09
CA LEU A 82 -10.43 -5.15 -9.08
C LEU A 82 -11.82 -5.80 -9.13
N PRO A 83 -12.31 -6.14 -10.33
CA PRO A 83 -13.48 -7.01 -10.46
C PRO A 83 -13.23 -8.36 -9.79
N SER A 84 -14.25 -8.93 -9.15
CA SER A 84 -14.16 -10.18 -8.37
C SER A 84 -13.77 -11.41 -9.20
N ASN A 85 -13.92 -11.37 -10.52
CA ASN A 85 -13.53 -12.43 -11.44
C ASN A 85 -12.05 -12.35 -11.88
N GLN A 86 -11.32 -11.28 -11.51
CA GLN A 86 -9.90 -11.15 -11.79
C GLN A 86 -9.06 -11.71 -10.65
N SER A 87 -7.93 -12.34 -10.97
CA SER A 87 -7.00 -12.88 -9.98
C SER A 87 -5.60 -12.31 -10.16
N LEU A 88 -5.40 -11.12 -9.60
CA LEU A 88 -4.05 -10.61 -9.35
C LEU A 88 -3.64 -11.05 -7.96
N SER A 89 -2.40 -11.49 -7.84
CA SER A 89 -1.84 -11.87 -6.55
C SER A 89 -0.36 -11.53 -6.47
N PHE A 90 0.15 -11.55 -5.25
CA PHE A 90 1.58 -11.45 -4.98
C PHE A 90 1.98 -12.42 -3.86
N SER A 91 3.22 -12.87 -3.90
CA SER A 91 3.78 -13.88 -2.98
C SER A 91 5.30 -13.74 -2.94
N GLU A 92 6.00 -14.64 -2.23
CA GLU A 92 7.46 -14.59 -2.06
C GLU A 92 7.90 -13.33 -1.27
N GLY A 93 9.16 -12.92 -1.31
CA GLY A 93 9.62 -11.72 -0.57
C GLY A 93 9.50 -11.81 0.96
N GLY A 94 9.52 -13.02 1.53
CA GLY A 94 9.27 -13.26 2.96
C GLY A 94 7.80 -13.31 3.36
N LEU A 95 6.86 -13.26 2.40
CA LEU A 95 5.43 -13.43 2.69
C LEU A 95 5.12 -14.90 3.03
N PRO A 96 4.27 -15.16 4.05
CA PRO A 96 3.95 -16.53 4.50
C PRO A 96 2.95 -17.26 3.59
N GLY A 97 2.59 -16.70 2.44
CA GLY A 97 1.59 -17.25 1.54
C GLY A 97 1.35 -16.38 0.32
N ILE A 98 0.28 -16.71 -0.42
CA ILE A 98 -0.15 -15.96 -1.60
C ILE A 98 -1.26 -14.99 -1.19
N TYR A 99 -1.11 -13.73 -1.58
CA TYR A 99 -2.07 -12.67 -1.26
C TYR A 99 -2.81 -12.24 -2.53
N LYS A 100 -4.14 -12.31 -2.50
CA LYS A 100 -5.02 -11.85 -3.58
C LYS A 100 -5.17 -10.34 -3.47
N LEU A 101 -4.83 -9.61 -4.54
CA LEU A 101 -4.99 -8.16 -4.62
C LEU A 101 -6.48 -7.82 -4.70
N VAL A 102 -6.93 -6.85 -3.90
CA VAL A 102 -8.33 -6.40 -3.89
C VAL A 102 -8.49 -4.97 -4.37
N GLN A 103 -7.60 -4.08 -3.95
CA GLN A 103 -7.63 -2.68 -4.30
C GLN A 103 -6.23 -2.09 -4.23
N PHE A 104 -6.07 -0.93 -4.85
CA PHE A 104 -4.98 -0.05 -4.53
C PHE A 104 -5.44 1.40 -4.45
N HIS A 105 -4.73 2.19 -3.65
CA HIS A 105 -5.02 3.59 -3.41
C HIS A 105 -3.73 4.39 -3.24
N PHE A 106 -3.87 5.71 -3.14
CA PHE A 106 -2.73 6.62 -3.11
C PHE A 106 -2.77 7.56 -1.92
N HIS A 107 -1.60 7.89 -1.41
CA HIS A 107 -1.37 8.97 -0.46
C HIS A 107 -0.51 10.05 -1.09
N TRP A 108 -0.99 11.29 -1.05
CA TRP A 108 -0.27 12.46 -1.56
C TRP A 108 0.68 12.96 -0.49
N GLY A 109 1.98 12.91 -0.77
CA GLY A 109 2.98 12.79 0.27
C GLY A 109 3.01 11.34 0.77
N SER A 110 4.17 10.69 0.71
CA SER A 110 4.27 9.31 1.22
C SER A 110 3.98 9.26 2.72
N GLU A 111 3.30 8.21 3.15
CA GLU A 111 3.07 7.91 4.56
C GLU A 111 4.38 7.49 5.22
N HIS A 112 5.06 6.49 4.65
CA HIS A 112 6.40 6.10 5.04
C HIS A 112 7.42 7.19 4.66
N THR A 113 8.46 7.33 5.48
CA THR A 113 9.60 8.21 5.18
C THR A 113 10.85 7.40 4.87
N LEU A 114 11.79 7.99 4.13
CA LEU A 114 13.13 7.43 3.94
C LEU A 114 14.14 8.39 4.54
N ASN A 115 14.78 8.00 5.65
CA ASN A 115 15.63 8.85 6.48
C ASN A 115 14.93 10.18 6.85
N GLY A 116 13.73 10.08 7.41
CA GLY A 116 12.87 11.19 7.84
C GLY A 116 12.27 12.03 6.70
N LYS A 117 12.48 11.67 5.43
CA LYS A 117 12.00 12.44 4.28
C LYS A 117 10.85 11.75 3.55
N ARG A 118 9.71 12.43 3.47
CA ARG A 118 8.56 12.01 2.64
C ARG A 118 8.89 12.12 1.14
N LYS A 119 8.31 11.23 0.35
CA LYS A 119 8.24 11.28 -1.11
C LYS A 119 6.93 11.94 -1.53
N ALA A 120 6.77 12.17 -2.83
CA ALA A 120 5.63 12.94 -3.31
C ALA A 120 4.32 12.14 -3.34
N LEU A 121 4.42 10.82 -3.48
CA LEU A 121 3.27 9.92 -3.52
C LEU A 121 3.68 8.57 -2.95
N GLU A 122 2.75 7.89 -2.29
CA GLU A 122 2.85 6.47 -1.96
C GLU A 122 1.61 5.74 -2.45
N ALA A 123 1.81 4.67 -3.23
CA ALA A 123 0.74 3.78 -3.66
C ALA A 123 0.71 2.54 -2.78
N HIS A 124 -0.48 2.14 -2.35
CA HIS A 124 -0.71 0.96 -1.53
C HIS A 124 -1.49 -0.08 -2.32
N PHE A 125 -0.89 -1.24 -2.57
CA PHE A 125 -1.54 -2.39 -3.18
C PHE A 125 -1.97 -3.37 -2.08
N VAL A 126 -3.27 -3.37 -1.77
CA VAL A 126 -3.83 -4.11 -0.65
C VAL A 126 -4.31 -5.48 -1.11
N GLY A 127 -3.83 -6.53 -0.47
CA GLY A 127 -4.27 -7.89 -0.70
C GLY A 127 -4.46 -8.69 0.57
N PHE A 128 -5.22 -9.77 0.50
CA PHE A 128 -5.48 -10.66 1.63
C PHE A 128 -4.98 -12.08 1.33
N ASN A 129 -4.55 -12.79 2.38
CA ASN A 129 -4.02 -14.13 2.27
C ASN A 129 -5.10 -15.06 1.71
N ASN A 130 -4.77 -15.79 0.64
CA ASN A 130 -5.71 -16.59 -0.13
C ASN A 130 -6.33 -17.77 0.65
N LYS A 131 -5.82 -18.07 1.85
CA LYS A 131 -6.42 -19.04 2.79
C LYS A 131 -7.77 -18.58 3.35
N PHE A 132 -8.04 -17.28 3.34
CA PHE A 132 -9.31 -16.70 3.77
C PHE A 132 -10.25 -16.51 2.57
N LYS A 133 -11.55 -16.42 2.84
CA LYS A 133 -12.57 -16.23 1.80
C LYS A 133 -12.68 -14.78 1.35
N SER A 134 -12.39 -13.84 2.25
CA SER A 134 -12.47 -12.41 1.97
C SER A 134 -11.46 -11.61 2.79
N ILE A 135 -11.29 -10.33 2.45
CA ILE A 135 -10.43 -9.43 3.23
C ILE A 135 -11.02 -9.16 4.60
N GLU A 136 -12.35 -9.10 4.73
CA GLU A 136 -13.05 -8.91 6.00
C GLU A 136 -12.73 -10.03 6.98
N GLU A 137 -12.75 -11.29 6.52
CA GLU A 137 -12.32 -12.43 7.33
C GLU A 137 -10.83 -12.34 7.68
N ALA A 138 -9.99 -11.94 6.73
CA ALA A 138 -8.55 -11.92 6.92
C ALA A 138 -8.07 -10.84 7.92
N LEU A 139 -8.81 -9.74 8.08
CA LEU A 139 -8.44 -8.62 8.94
C LEU A 139 -8.33 -9.00 10.43
N ASP A 140 -9.00 -10.07 10.86
CA ASP A 140 -8.95 -10.57 12.24
C ASP A 140 -7.73 -11.46 12.53
N PHE A 141 -6.87 -11.73 11.54
CA PHE A 141 -5.77 -12.66 11.66
C PHE A 141 -4.42 -12.01 11.39
N THR A 142 -3.42 -12.38 12.20
CA THR A 142 -2.01 -12.09 11.90
C THR A 142 -1.64 -12.64 10.52
N ASN A 143 -0.93 -11.83 9.73
CA ASN A 143 -0.59 -12.11 8.34
C ASN A 143 -1.81 -12.31 7.42
N GLY A 144 -2.99 -11.83 7.81
CA GLY A 144 -4.19 -11.93 6.98
C GLY A 144 -4.20 -10.94 5.83
N VAL A 145 -3.65 -9.73 6.01
CA VAL A 145 -3.52 -8.72 4.95
C VAL A 145 -2.05 -8.42 4.69
N ALA A 146 -1.76 -8.12 3.43
CA ALA A 146 -0.50 -7.60 2.97
C ALA A 146 -0.70 -6.34 2.14
N VAL A 147 0.21 -5.38 2.29
CA VAL A 147 0.19 -4.14 1.50
C VAL A 147 1.56 -3.97 0.85
N LEU A 148 1.61 -3.92 -0.49
CA LEU A 148 2.84 -3.47 -1.18
C LEU A 148 2.81 -1.94 -1.25
N GLY A 149 3.77 -1.29 -0.58
CA GLY A 149 3.95 0.16 -0.62
C GLY A 149 4.95 0.58 -1.70
N VAL A 150 4.57 1.50 -2.58
CA VAL A 150 5.45 2.03 -3.64
C VAL A 150 5.53 3.55 -3.53
N CYS A 151 6.68 4.05 -3.08
CA CYS A 151 6.95 5.48 -2.98
C CYS A 151 7.51 6.03 -4.29
N THR A 152 6.93 7.12 -4.83
CA THR A 152 7.38 7.74 -6.07
C THR A 152 7.96 9.13 -5.85
N LYS A 153 8.94 9.50 -6.68
CA LYS A 153 9.44 10.88 -6.77
C LYS A 153 8.68 11.57 -7.89
N LEU A 154 8.38 12.86 -7.69
CA LEU A 154 7.96 13.71 -8.80
C LEU A 154 9.09 13.78 -9.83
N LEU A 155 8.77 13.40 -11.05
CA LEU A 155 9.55 13.80 -12.22
C LEU A 155 8.86 15.03 -12.78
N THR A 156 9.60 16.13 -12.93
CA THR A 156 9.10 17.31 -13.64
C THR A 156 8.87 16.93 -15.09
N LEU A 157 7.61 16.71 -15.46
CA LEU A 157 7.20 16.69 -16.85
C LEU A 157 7.07 18.14 -17.29
N VAL A 158 8.04 18.63 -18.08
CA VAL A 158 7.88 19.91 -18.78
C VAL A 158 6.88 19.66 -19.90
N THR A 159 5.60 19.78 -19.60
CA THR A 159 4.54 19.78 -20.61
C THR A 159 4.24 21.23 -20.94
N THR A 160 4.76 21.74 -22.06
CA THR A 160 4.24 22.96 -22.66
C THR A 160 2.82 22.66 -23.13
N ILE A 161 1.82 23.06 -22.35
CA ILE A 161 0.41 22.95 -22.71
C ILE A 161 0.07 24.18 -23.55
N TYR A 162 -0.09 23.98 -24.87
CA TYR A 162 -0.66 25.01 -25.73
C TYR A 162 -2.18 24.97 -25.63
N PHE A 163 -2.79 26.05 -25.14
CA PHE A 163 -4.23 26.27 -25.31
C PHE A 163 -4.45 26.94 -26.67
N ARG A 164 -5.37 26.38 -27.47
CA ARG A 164 -5.89 27.05 -28.67
C ARG A 164 -6.93 28.08 -28.19
N GLN A 165 -6.75 29.34 -28.54
CA GLN A 165 -7.80 30.37 -28.42
C GLN A 165 -8.94 30.07 -29.38
#